data_AF-A0A3A9GR68-F1
#
_entry.id   AF-A0A3A9GR68-F1
#
_cell.length_a   1.000
_cell.length_b   1.000
_cell.length_c   1.000
_cell.angle_alpha   90.00
_cell.angle_beta   90.00
_cell.angle_gamma   90.00
#
_symmetry.space_group_name_H-M   'P 1'
#
loop_
_entity.id
_entity.type
_entity.pdbx_description
1 polymer ?
#
loop_
_entity_poly.entity_id
_entity_poly.type
_entity_poly.pdbx_seq_one_letter_code
_entity_poly.pdbx_strand_id
1 'polypeptide(L)'
;MIERIKNILKERGELTGPDAEFYRHEIEETRLMNQGMDYDTAHGAALDKYGVTEFDLYHPDVIESMPEWFGSPWFDYWGISH
;
A
#
# COMPACT_ATOMS: atom_id res chain seq x y z
N MET A 1 7.71 3.60 1.71
CA MET A 1 6.71 3.89 0.66
C MET A 1 6.76 5.31 0.08
N ILE A 2 6.54 6.36 0.87
CA ILE A 2 6.42 7.73 0.32
C ILE A 2 7.64 8.20 -0.50
N GLU A 3 8.86 7.94 -0.03
CA GLU A 3 10.07 8.31 -0.80
C GLU A 3 10.20 7.52 -2.11
N ARG A 4 9.80 6.24 -2.13
CA ARG A 4 9.71 5.43 -3.35
C ARG A 4 8.73 6.03 -4.35
N ILE A 5 7.53 6.40 -3.88
CA ILE A 5 6.51 7.08 -4.69
C ILE A 5 7.04 8.39 -5.30
N LYS A 6 7.71 9.23 -4.50
CA LYS A 6 8.31 10.48 -4.99
C LYS A 6 9.34 10.22 -6.09
N ASN A 7 10.19 9.20 -5.92
CA ASN A 7 11.19 8.84 -6.92
C ASN A 7 10.54 8.34 -8.21
N ILE A 8 9.53 7.45 -8.13
CA ILE A 8 8.79 6.97 -9.30
C ILE A 8 8.12 8.12 -10.04
N LEU A 9 7.44 9.02 -9.34
CA LEU A 9 6.81 10.19 -9.95
C LEU A 9 7.84 11.11 -10.63
N LYS A 10 9.01 11.29 -10.03
CA LYS A 10 10.09 12.10 -10.62
C LYS A 10 10.69 11.45 -11.87
N GLU A 11 10.85 10.14 -11.87
CA GLU A 11 11.51 9.39 -12.95
C GLU A 11 10.57 9.04 -14.10
N ARG A 12 9.34 8.64 -13.80
CA ARG A 12 8.36 8.10 -14.75
C ARG A 12 7.16 9.01 -14.99
N GLY A 13 6.86 9.92 -14.07
CA GLY A 13 5.71 10.84 -14.18
C GLY A 13 4.35 10.23 -13.81
N GLU A 14 4.29 8.93 -13.55
CA GLU A 14 3.05 8.22 -13.20
C GLU A 14 3.29 7.11 -12.17
N LEU A 15 2.27 6.82 -11.35
CA LEU A 15 2.23 5.67 -10.45
C LEU A 15 1.32 4.60 -11.05
N THR A 16 1.76 3.35 -10.98
CA THR A 16 0.97 2.18 -11.41
C THR A 16 1.13 1.04 -10.41
N GLY A 17 0.24 0.05 -10.47
CA GLY A 17 0.30 -1.14 -9.63
C GLY A 17 0.28 -0.83 -8.12
N PRO A 18 1.00 -1.60 -7.29
CA PRO A 18 0.99 -1.47 -5.83
C PRO A 18 1.31 -0.07 -5.32
N ASP A 19 2.25 0.64 -5.97
CA ASP A 19 2.62 2.00 -5.58
C ASP A 19 1.44 2.98 -5.75
N ALA A 20 0.59 2.77 -6.75
CA ALA A 20 -0.62 3.56 -6.96
C ALA A 20 -1.74 3.18 -5.99
N GLU A 21 -1.92 1.88 -5.72
CA GLU A 21 -2.91 1.41 -4.75
C GLU A 21 -2.60 1.89 -3.35
N PHE A 22 -1.35 1.73 -2.90
CA PHE A 22 -0.86 2.29 -1.63
C PHE A 22 -1.21 3.77 -1.51
N TYR A 23 -0.82 4.57 -2.51
CA TYR A 23 -1.00 6.02 -2.45
C TYR A 23 -2.47 6.43 -2.37
N ARG A 24 -3.36 5.77 -3.14
CA ARG A 24 -4.80 6.07 -3.13
C ARG A 24 -5.47 5.59 -1.84
N HIS A 25 -5.06 4.44 -1.32
CA HIS A 25 -5.50 3.91 -0.03
C HIS A 25 -5.20 4.91 1.09
N GLU A 26 -3.93 5.34 1.23
CA GLU A 26 -3.49 6.28 2.26
C GLU A 26 -4.22 7.62 2.22
N ILE A 27 -4.47 8.17 1.02
CA ILE A 27 -5.26 9.40 0.84
C ILE A 27 -6.69 9.21 1.35
N GLU A 28 -7.33 8.11 0.99
CA GLU A 28 -8.72 7.85 1.36
C GLU A 28 -8.85 7.58 2.85
N GLU A 29 -7.99 6.75 3.42
CA GLU A 29 -7.96 6.46 4.86
C GLU A 29 -7.80 7.76 5.65
N THR A 30 -6.78 8.57 5.30
CA THR A 30 -6.55 9.87 5.94
C THR A 30 -7.77 10.80 5.79
N ARG A 31 -8.40 10.81 4.62
CA ARG A 31 -9.61 11.62 4.37
C ARG A 31 -10.76 11.19 5.28
N LEU A 32 -10.98 9.89 5.45
CA LEU A 32 -12.04 9.32 6.29
C LEU A 32 -11.76 9.55 7.79
N MET A 33 -10.51 9.39 8.22
CA MET A 33 -10.09 9.69 9.59
C MET A 33 -10.30 11.19 9.91
N ASN A 34 -9.95 12.08 8.98
CA ASN A 34 -10.21 13.52 9.13
C ASN A 34 -11.71 13.87 9.18
N GLN A 35 -12.59 12.96 8.73
CA GLN A 35 -14.05 13.08 8.86
C GLN A 35 -14.59 12.48 10.17
N GLY A 36 -13.70 11.98 11.04
CA GLY A 36 -14.04 11.47 12.37
C GLY A 36 -14.22 9.95 12.44
N MET A 37 -13.89 9.20 11.39
CA MET A 37 -13.81 7.74 11.49
C MET A 37 -12.58 7.32 12.30
N ASP A 38 -12.71 6.24 13.07
CA ASP A 38 -11.54 5.59 13.66
C ASP A 38 -10.68 4.90 12.59
N TYR A 39 -9.45 4.58 12.96
CA TYR A 39 -8.47 3.99 12.06
C TYR A 39 -8.97 2.68 11.44
N ASP A 40 -9.44 1.72 12.24
CA ASP A 40 -9.83 0.40 11.73
C ASP A 40 -10.98 0.50 10.70
N THR A 41 -11.97 1.36 10.99
CA THR A 41 -13.10 1.61 10.10
C THR A 41 -12.67 2.34 8.82
N ALA A 42 -11.80 3.35 8.93
CA ALA A 42 -11.30 4.11 7.79
C ALA A 42 -10.42 3.23 6.88
N HIS A 43 -9.56 2.42 7.48
CA HIS A 43 -8.64 1.52 6.79
C HIS A 43 -9.41 0.49 5.95
N GLY A 44 -10.37 -0.22 6.57
CA GLY A 44 -11.22 -1.18 5.87
C GLY A 44 -12.04 -0.53 4.75
N ALA A 45 -12.62 0.65 5.00
CA ALA A 45 -13.38 1.38 3.98
C ALA A 45 -12.51 1.85 2.80
N ALA A 46 -11.24 2.20 3.04
CA ALA A 46 -10.31 2.58 1.99
C ALA A 46 -9.92 1.38 1.11
N LEU A 47 -9.67 0.20 1.71
CA LEU A 47 -9.47 -1.06 0.98
C LEU A 47 -10.69 -1.39 0.10
N ASP A 48 -11.88 -1.40 0.70
CA ASP A 48 -13.14 -1.71 0.01
C ASP A 48 -13.42 -0.77 -1.16
N LYS A 49 -13.15 0.54 -1.00
CA LYS A 49 -13.39 1.55 -2.04
C LYS A 49 -12.61 1.25 -3.32
N TYR A 50 -11.37 0.79 -3.19
CA TYR A 50 -10.50 0.51 -4.34
C TYR A 50 -10.51 -0.97 -4.74
N GLY A 51 -11.24 -1.82 -4.01
CA GLY A 51 -11.31 -3.26 -4.29
C GLY A 51 -9.95 -3.94 -4.15
N VAL A 52 -9.11 -3.42 -3.25
CA VAL A 52 -7.77 -3.92 -2.96
C VAL A 52 -7.77 -4.59 -1.60
N THR A 53 -6.83 -5.50 -1.41
CA THR A 53 -6.53 -6.08 -0.11
C THR A 53 -5.30 -5.40 0.47
N GLU A 54 -5.02 -5.70 1.74
CA GLU A 54 -3.69 -5.46 2.34
C GLU A 54 -2.58 -5.90 1.39
N PHE A 55 -2.85 -6.95 0.58
CA PHE A 55 -1.86 -7.59 -0.27
C PHE A 55 -1.40 -6.86 -1.49
N ASP A 56 -2.19 -5.87 -1.86
CA ASP A 56 -1.94 -5.04 -3.01
C ASP A 56 -1.18 -3.76 -2.63
N LEU A 57 -1.09 -3.43 -1.33
CA LEU A 57 -0.53 -2.16 -0.85
C LEU A 57 1.01 -2.12 -0.84
N TYR A 58 1.67 -3.27 -0.75
CA TYR A 58 3.14 -3.32 -0.65
C TYR A 58 3.75 -3.99 -1.87
N HIS A 59 4.56 -3.23 -2.60
CA HIS A 59 5.33 -3.74 -3.72
C HIS A 59 6.39 -4.76 -3.24
N PRO A 60 6.70 -5.82 -4.02
CA PRO A 60 7.74 -6.81 -3.70
C PRO A 60 9.07 -6.22 -3.19
N ASP A 61 9.64 -5.24 -3.90
CA ASP A 61 10.86 -4.54 -3.48
C ASP A 61 10.82 -4.02 -2.03
N VAL A 62 9.64 -3.61 -1.54
CA VAL A 62 9.46 -3.09 -0.18
C VAL A 62 9.49 -4.25 0.81
N ILE A 63 8.79 -5.33 0.48
CA ILE A 63 8.76 -6.58 1.26
C ILE A 63 10.17 -7.15 1.39
N GLU A 64 10.92 -7.23 0.28
CA GLU A 64 12.30 -7.71 0.26
C GLU A 64 13.29 -6.78 0.98
N SER A 65 13.03 -5.48 1.01
CA SER A 65 13.90 -4.51 1.68
C SER A 65 13.75 -4.46 3.20
N MET A 66 12.61 -4.94 3.71
CA MET A 66 12.22 -4.89 5.12
C MET A 66 11.54 -6.20 5.56
N PRO A 67 12.14 -7.37 5.29
CA PRO A 67 11.47 -8.66 5.40
C PRO A 67 10.98 -8.98 6.82
N GLU A 68 11.59 -8.38 7.85
CA GLU A 68 11.19 -8.53 9.25
C GLU A 68 9.83 -7.90 9.59
N TRP A 69 9.32 -7.01 8.74
CA TRP A 69 8.00 -6.36 8.90
C TRP A 69 6.87 -7.13 8.22
N PHE A 70 7.20 -8.17 7.44
CA PHE A 70 6.26 -8.92 6.65
C PHE A 70 6.29 -10.40 7.06
N GLY A 71 5.13 -11.01 7.31
CA GLY A 71 5.02 -12.44 7.55
C GLY A 71 5.02 -13.26 6.26
N SER A 72 5.18 -14.58 6.36
CA SER A 72 5.16 -15.50 5.20
C SER A 72 4.00 -15.32 4.20
N PRO A 73 2.75 -14.97 4.61
CA PRO A 73 1.67 -14.71 3.65
C PRO A 73 2.00 -13.61 2.62
N TRP A 74 2.84 -12.63 2.99
CA TRP A 74 3.30 -11.59 2.08
C TRP A 74 4.19 -12.14 0.96
N PHE A 75 5.13 -12.98 1.35
CA PHE A 75 6.06 -13.63 0.43
C PHE A 75 5.32 -14.60 -0.49
N ASP A 76 4.38 -15.38 0.07
CA ASP A 76 3.55 -16.33 -0.69
C ASP A 76 2.68 -15.61 -1.73
N TYR A 77 2.05 -14.50 -1.36
CA TYR A 77 1.20 -13.71 -2.27
C TYR A 77 1.97 -13.20 -3.49
N TRP A 78 3.18 -12.71 -3.27
CA TRP A 78 4.03 -12.14 -4.32
C TRP A 78 4.95 -13.16 -5.01
N GLY A 79 4.96 -14.42 -4.55
CA GLY A 79 5.86 -15.45 -5.05
C GLY A 79 7.34 -15.16 -4.78
N ILE A 80 7.64 -14.42 -3.71
CA ILE A 80 8.99 -14.07 -3.29
C ILE A 80 9.57 -15.26 -2.50
N SER A 81 10.79 -15.67 -2.83
CA SER A 81 11.47 -16.71 -2.04
C SER A 81 12.02 -16.08 -0.75
N HIS A 82 11.60 -16.59 0.42
CA HIS A 82 12.13 -16.22 1.74
C HIS A 82 12.82 -17.41 2.42
#